data_AF-A0A4U0WL84-F1
#
_entry.id   AF-A0A4U0WL84-F1
#
_cell.length_a   1.000
_cell.length_b   1.000
_cell.length_c   1.000
_cell.angle_alpha   90.00
_cell.angle_beta   90.00
_cell.angle_gamma   90.00
#
_symmetry.space_group_name_H-M   'P 1'
#
loop_
_entity.id
_entity.type
_entity.pdbx_description
1 polymer ?
#
loop_
_entity_poly.entity_id
_entity_poly.type
_entity_poly.pdbx_seq_one_letter_code
_entity_poly.pdbx_strand_id
1 'polypeptide(L)'
;MAGGEIIHTDSPCAGERIPADGKWNWMYGEPSEREFTVAKVDAYNNINSYLAELQGTTMKTAEDIVAYADANSGTEGARAGDHAAFASGQDLFNEVVAHRGVEDGTYRKALSCTRRKSRDEGIDAALHVTKDGRSIELDALLQCDGRGAGQQIAAQAGYPIITIPIGIDAGGIPVGLSLQHTAWQEGALIKWASAIEDLLLSSRGRRHAPGYRNPLAKNIPVDEDSLFS
;
A
#
# COMPACT_ATOMS: atom_id res chain seq x y z
N MET A 1 29.44 6.52 11.01
CA MET A 1 28.31 7.26 10.38
C MET A 1 28.41 7.04 8.89
N ALA A 2 27.32 6.72 8.18
CA ALA A 2 27.35 6.50 6.73
C ALA A 2 27.52 7.78 5.89
N GLY A 3 27.71 8.95 6.53
CA GLY A 3 28.02 10.21 5.85
C GLY A 3 26.82 10.95 5.26
N GLY A 4 25.59 10.44 5.40
CA GLY A 4 24.38 11.12 4.95
C GLY A 4 23.94 12.25 5.88
N GLU A 5 23.42 13.33 5.29
CA GLU A 5 22.70 14.41 5.99
C GLU A 5 21.19 14.12 5.94
N ILE A 6 20.50 14.30 7.07
CA ILE A 6 19.03 14.21 7.12
C ILE A 6 18.46 15.62 7.08
N ILE A 7 17.66 15.89 6.06
CA ILE A 7 16.93 17.15 5.90
C ILE A 7 15.44 16.85 6.00
N HIS A 8 14.74 17.59 6.87
CA HIS A 8 13.30 17.46 7.01
C HIS A 8 12.59 18.07 5.79
N THR A 9 11.59 17.36 5.30
CA THR A 9 10.71 17.77 4.21
C THR A 9 9.28 17.31 4.52
N ASP A 10 8.30 18.02 3.98
CA ASP A 10 6.88 17.65 4.06
C ASP A 10 6.46 17.01 2.74
N SER A 11 5.50 16.08 2.79
CA SER A 11 4.84 15.56 1.60
C SER A 11 3.68 16.49 1.24
N PRO A 12 3.77 17.35 0.21
CA PRO A 12 2.80 18.44 0.03
C PRO A 12 1.38 17.94 -0.23
N CYS A 13 1.24 16.78 -0.87
CA CYS A 13 -0.06 16.15 -1.13
C CYS A 13 -0.72 15.51 0.10
N ALA A 14 -0.02 15.38 1.24
CA ALA A 14 -0.48 14.55 2.37
C ALA A 14 -1.81 15.04 2.95
N GLY A 15 -1.98 16.35 3.12
CA GLY A 15 -3.20 16.93 3.73
C GLY A 15 -4.47 16.71 2.91
N GLU A 16 -4.36 16.45 1.61
CA GLU A 16 -5.50 16.18 0.73
C GLU A 16 -5.75 14.69 0.50
N ARG A 17 -4.72 13.84 0.70
CA ARG A 17 -4.80 12.40 0.41
C ARG A 17 -4.92 11.52 1.65
N ILE A 18 -4.51 12.00 2.82
CA ILE A 18 -4.44 11.23 4.05
C ILE A 18 -5.47 11.81 5.02
N PRO A 19 -6.41 11.01 5.54
CA PRO A 19 -7.32 11.43 6.60
C PRO A 19 -6.57 11.98 7.83
N ALA A 20 -7.28 12.78 8.64
CA ALA A 20 -6.70 13.42 9.82
C ALA A 20 -6.15 12.44 10.88
N ASP A 21 -6.57 11.16 10.86
CA ASP A 21 -6.04 10.11 11.74
C ASP A 21 -4.69 9.52 11.26
N GLY A 22 -4.20 9.98 10.11
CA GLY A 22 -2.94 9.58 9.49
C GLY A 22 -2.95 8.16 8.92
N LYS A 23 -4.10 7.47 8.88
CA LYS A 23 -4.20 6.11 8.35
C LYS A 23 -4.51 6.15 6.86
N TRP A 24 -3.91 5.24 6.10
CA TRP A 24 -4.26 5.09 4.70
C TRP A 24 -5.73 4.67 4.55
N ASN A 25 -6.45 5.36 3.65
CA ASN A 25 -7.79 4.99 3.24
C ASN A 25 -7.98 5.32 1.75
N TRP A 26 -7.89 4.30 0.91
CA TRP A 26 -8.13 4.38 -0.54
C TRP A 26 -9.52 4.89 -0.96
N MET A 27 -10.51 4.90 -0.06
CA MET A 27 -11.85 5.45 -0.30
C MET A 27 -11.99 6.92 0.16
N TYR A 28 -10.94 7.51 0.75
CA TYR A 28 -10.94 8.88 1.23
C TYR A 28 -11.01 9.91 0.09
N GLY A 29 -11.77 10.99 0.32
CA GLY A 29 -12.02 12.05 -0.67
C GLY A 29 -13.19 11.74 -1.61
N GLU A 30 -13.45 12.68 -2.52
CA GLU A 30 -14.53 12.53 -3.50
C GLU A 30 -14.24 11.40 -4.49
N PRO A 31 -15.27 10.76 -5.08
CA PRO A 31 -15.08 9.73 -6.10
C PRO A 31 -14.16 10.15 -7.26
N SER A 32 -14.13 11.44 -7.61
CA SER A 32 -13.27 11.99 -8.66
C SER A 32 -11.81 12.23 -8.23
N GLU A 33 -11.44 11.92 -7.00
CA GLU A 33 -10.11 12.21 -6.43
C GLU A 33 -9.47 11.02 -5.71
N ARG A 34 -10.29 10.02 -5.33
CA ARG A 34 -9.86 8.86 -4.55
C ARG A 34 -9.31 7.70 -5.39
N GLU A 35 -8.39 6.95 -4.81
CA GLU A 35 -7.75 5.79 -5.45
C GLU A 35 -8.76 4.69 -5.78
N PHE A 36 -9.70 4.40 -4.87
CA PHE A 36 -10.62 3.26 -5.03
C PHE A 36 -11.45 3.34 -6.32
N THR A 37 -11.77 4.55 -6.79
CA THR A 37 -12.45 4.74 -8.08
C THR A 37 -11.60 4.19 -9.22
N VAL A 38 -10.31 4.49 -9.27
CA VAL A 38 -9.39 3.97 -10.28
C VAL A 38 -9.23 2.46 -10.12
N ALA A 39 -8.95 2.01 -8.89
CA ALA A 39 -8.68 0.61 -8.59
C ALA A 39 -9.81 -0.32 -9.04
N LYS A 40 -11.08 0.03 -8.79
CA LYS A 40 -12.21 -0.84 -9.16
C LYS A 40 -12.48 -0.90 -10.66
N VAL A 41 -12.25 0.19 -11.39
CA VAL A 41 -12.35 0.21 -12.87
C VAL A 41 -11.28 -0.67 -13.47
N ASP A 42 -10.03 -0.43 -13.08
CA ASP A 42 -8.87 -1.14 -13.61
C ASP A 42 -8.93 -2.63 -13.22
N ALA A 43 -9.35 -2.96 -12.00
CA ALA A 43 -9.55 -4.34 -11.56
C ALA A 43 -10.55 -5.08 -12.45
N TYR A 44 -11.72 -4.51 -12.75
CA TYR A 44 -12.69 -5.15 -13.63
C TYR A 44 -12.11 -5.46 -15.01
N ASN A 45 -11.49 -4.45 -15.63
CA ASN A 45 -10.93 -4.56 -16.97
C ASN A 45 -9.76 -5.55 -17.03
N ASN A 46 -8.84 -5.46 -16.07
CA ASN A 46 -7.62 -6.28 -16.06
C ASN A 46 -7.90 -7.73 -15.65
N ILE A 47 -8.80 -7.97 -14.69
CA ILE A 47 -9.21 -9.33 -14.31
C ILE A 47 -9.89 -10.01 -15.51
N ASN A 48 -10.83 -9.34 -16.17
CA ASN A 48 -11.50 -9.91 -17.34
C ASN A 48 -10.52 -10.17 -18.49
N SER A 49 -9.59 -9.25 -18.76
CA SER A 49 -8.56 -9.45 -19.77
C SER A 49 -7.70 -10.68 -19.46
N TYR A 50 -7.25 -10.83 -18.22
CA TYR A 50 -6.44 -11.97 -17.79
C TYR A 50 -7.20 -13.30 -17.87
N LEU A 51 -8.43 -13.36 -17.34
CA LEU A 51 -9.23 -14.59 -17.32
C LEU A 51 -9.61 -15.07 -18.73
N ALA A 52 -9.81 -14.15 -19.67
CA ALA A 52 -10.09 -14.48 -21.06
C ALA A 52 -8.96 -15.29 -21.71
N GLU A 53 -7.72 -15.07 -21.31
CA GLU A 53 -6.53 -15.76 -21.85
C GLU A 53 -6.30 -17.16 -21.23
N LEU A 54 -6.85 -17.43 -20.06
CA LEU A 54 -6.60 -18.69 -19.35
C LEU A 54 -7.13 -19.90 -20.12
N GLN A 55 -6.48 -21.05 -19.97
CA GLN A 55 -6.96 -22.35 -20.49
C GLN A 55 -7.26 -23.29 -19.33
N GLY A 56 -8.13 -24.28 -19.55
CA GLY A 56 -8.46 -25.29 -18.52
C GLY A 56 -9.41 -24.82 -17.42
N THR A 57 -10.05 -23.66 -17.57
CA THR A 57 -11.07 -23.15 -16.65
C THR A 57 -12.26 -22.58 -17.42
N THR A 58 -13.44 -22.69 -16.83
CA THR A 58 -14.67 -22.04 -17.31
C THR A 58 -14.84 -20.63 -16.77
N MET A 59 -14.06 -20.22 -15.75
CA MET A 59 -14.08 -18.85 -15.25
C MET A 59 -13.37 -17.92 -16.23
N LYS A 60 -14.13 -17.00 -16.82
CA LYS A 60 -13.69 -16.06 -17.87
C LYS A 60 -13.92 -14.60 -17.52
N THR A 61 -14.63 -14.33 -16.43
CA THR A 61 -15.03 -12.99 -16.04
C THR A 61 -14.96 -12.82 -14.52
N ALA A 62 -14.92 -11.57 -14.07
CA ALA A 62 -15.07 -11.21 -12.66
C ALA A 62 -16.43 -11.67 -12.11
N GLU A 63 -17.47 -11.66 -12.95
CA GLU A 63 -18.78 -12.23 -12.65
C GLU A 63 -18.71 -13.73 -12.35
N ASP A 64 -17.89 -14.49 -13.08
CA ASP A 64 -17.69 -15.92 -12.80
C ASP A 64 -17.01 -16.15 -11.44
N ILE A 65 -16.09 -15.28 -11.03
CA ILE A 65 -15.46 -15.33 -9.70
C ILE A 65 -16.52 -15.11 -8.62
N VAL A 66 -17.33 -14.06 -8.76
CA VAL A 66 -18.41 -13.73 -7.80
C VAL A 66 -19.41 -14.87 -7.71
N ALA A 67 -19.82 -15.44 -8.84
CA ALA A 67 -20.76 -16.55 -8.89
C ALA A 67 -20.18 -17.83 -8.26
N TYR A 68 -18.88 -18.10 -8.48
CA TYR A 68 -18.21 -19.22 -7.84
C TYR A 68 -18.16 -19.03 -6.31
N ALA A 69 -17.80 -17.84 -5.83
CA ALA A 69 -17.81 -17.56 -4.40
C ALA A 69 -19.21 -17.72 -3.80
N ASP A 70 -20.26 -17.20 -4.46
CA ASP A 70 -21.64 -17.35 -4.00
C ASP A 70 -22.10 -18.81 -3.92
N ALA A 71 -21.70 -19.64 -4.89
CA ALA A 71 -22.00 -21.07 -4.90
C ALA A 71 -21.23 -21.85 -3.82
N ASN A 72 -20.10 -21.31 -3.36
CA ASN A 72 -19.20 -21.92 -2.38
C ASN A 72 -19.07 -21.07 -1.10
N SER A 73 -20.14 -20.34 -0.75
CA SER A 73 -20.17 -19.34 0.33
C SER A 73 -19.50 -19.78 1.63
N GLY A 74 -19.73 -21.03 2.06
CA GLY A 74 -19.19 -21.54 3.32
C GLY A 74 -17.67 -21.74 3.35
N THR A 75 -17.02 -21.91 2.19
CA THR A 75 -15.56 -22.06 2.08
C THR A 75 -14.88 -20.81 1.55
N GLU A 76 -15.56 -20.05 0.69
CA GLU A 76 -15.02 -18.83 0.05
C GLU A 76 -15.40 -17.55 0.81
N GLY A 77 -16.38 -17.60 1.71
CA GLY A 77 -16.83 -16.45 2.48
C GLY A 77 -17.49 -15.37 1.62
N ALA A 78 -18.49 -15.70 0.81
CA ALA A 78 -19.08 -14.70 -0.10
C ALA A 78 -19.92 -13.64 0.64
N ARG A 79 -20.59 -14.00 1.73
CA ARG A 79 -21.44 -13.09 2.52
C ARG A 79 -20.79 -12.80 3.87
N ALA A 80 -21.14 -11.64 4.43
CA ALA A 80 -20.68 -11.26 5.76
C ALA A 80 -21.07 -12.34 6.79
N GLY A 81 -20.07 -12.79 7.56
CA GLY A 81 -20.23 -13.84 8.56
C GLY A 81 -20.15 -15.29 8.06
N ASP A 82 -20.06 -15.53 6.74
CA ASP A 82 -19.93 -16.89 6.21
C ASP A 82 -18.60 -17.54 6.60
N HIS A 83 -17.53 -16.75 6.63
CA HIS A 83 -16.19 -17.25 6.91
C HIS A 83 -15.38 -16.24 7.74
N ALA A 84 -14.74 -16.71 8.80
CA ALA A 84 -14.03 -15.85 9.75
C ALA A 84 -12.86 -15.06 9.14
N ALA A 85 -12.24 -15.57 8.07
CA ALA A 85 -11.18 -14.85 7.36
C ALA A 85 -11.71 -13.71 6.46
N PHE A 86 -13.02 -13.72 6.14
CA PHE A 86 -13.66 -12.80 5.20
C PHE A 86 -14.90 -12.18 5.86
N ALA A 87 -14.69 -11.39 6.91
CA ALA A 87 -15.77 -10.87 7.74
C ALA A 87 -16.83 -10.06 6.97
N SER A 88 -16.42 -9.28 5.95
CA SER A 88 -17.33 -8.52 5.07
C SER A 88 -17.82 -9.31 3.86
N GLY A 89 -17.30 -10.52 3.67
CA GLY A 89 -17.51 -11.34 2.49
C GLY A 89 -16.76 -10.83 1.26
N GLN A 90 -17.43 -10.80 0.10
CA GLN A 90 -16.89 -10.34 -1.18
C GLN A 90 -17.36 -8.94 -1.62
N ASP A 91 -17.65 -8.06 -0.66
CA ASP A 91 -18.17 -6.70 -0.89
C ASP A 91 -17.36 -5.87 -1.91
N LEU A 92 -16.03 -5.91 -1.85
CA LEU A 92 -15.16 -5.22 -2.81
C LEU A 92 -15.26 -5.81 -4.22
N PHE A 93 -15.37 -7.13 -4.37
CA PHE A 93 -15.57 -7.77 -5.67
C PHE A 93 -16.94 -7.41 -6.27
N ASN A 94 -17.97 -7.30 -5.43
CA ASN A 94 -19.29 -6.83 -5.86
C ASN A 94 -19.23 -5.38 -6.38
N GLU A 95 -18.48 -4.49 -5.73
CA GLU A 95 -18.24 -3.11 -6.23
C GLU A 95 -17.50 -3.09 -7.58
N VAL A 96 -16.51 -3.97 -7.76
CA VAL A 96 -15.77 -4.12 -9.02
C VAL A 96 -16.71 -4.55 -10.16
N VAL A 97 -17.50 -5.61 -9.94
CA VAL A 97 -18.47 -6.11 -10.92
C VAL A 97 -19.56 -5.07 -11.24
N ALA A 98 -20.10 -4.41 -10.22
CA ALA A 98 -21.14 -3.39 -10.40
C ALA A 98 -20.68 -2.21 -11.27
N HIS A 99 -19.38 -1.90 -11.25
CA HIS A 99 -18.80 -0.81 -12.03
C HIS A 99 -18.65 -1.14 -13.53
N ARG A 100 -18.53 -2.43 -13.88
CA ARG A 100 -18.41 -2.91 -15.27
C ARG A 100 -17.28 -2.27 -16.07
N GLY A 101 -16.22 -1.82 -15.40
CA GLY A 101 -15.03 -1.24 -16.04
C GLY A 101 -15.25 0.06 -16.81
N VAL A 102 -16.35 0.79 -16.56
CA VAL A 102 -16.71 1.99 -17.34
C VAL A 102 -15.74 3.14 -17.05
N GLU A 103 -14.85 3.46 -17.98
CA GLU A 103 -13.96 4.62 -17.88
C GLU A 103 -14.72 5.94 -18.17
N ASP A 104 -15.50 6.41 -17.20
CA ASP A 104 -16.28 7.64 -17.30
C ASP A 104 -15.46 8.92 -16.99
N GLY A 105 -16.14 10.06 -16.86
CA GLY A 105 -15.50 11.31 -16.47
C GLY A 105 -14.96 11.30 -15.03
N THR A 106 -15.59 10.53 -14.13
CA THR A 106 -15.17 10.39 -12.73
C THR A 106 -13.86 9.61 -12.64
N TYR A 107 -13.76 8.48 -13.36
CA TYR A 107 -12.54 7.70 -13.49
C TYR A 107 -11.36 8.53 -14.01
N ARG A 108 -11.55 9.25 -15.12
CA ARG A 108 -10.48 10.07 -15.72
C ARG A 108 -9.99 11.17 -14.76
N LYS A 109 -10.90 11.80 -14.01
CA LYS A 109 -10.54 12.77 -12.99
C LYS A 109 -9.79 12.12 -11.82
N ALA A 110 -10.27 10.98 -11.33
CA ALA A 110 -9.64 10.24 -10.24
C ALA A 110 -8.22 9.78 -10.61
N LEU A 111 -8.02 9.28 -11.83
CA LEU A 111 -6.73 8.86 -12.35
C LEU A 111 -5.76 10.05 -12.49
N SER A 112 -6.23 11.16 -13.08
CA SER A 112 -5.43 12.38 -13.20
C SER A 112 -5.05 12.94 -11.82
N CYS A 113 -6.00 12.99 -10.88
CA CYS A 113 -5.77 13.44 -9.52
C CYS A 113 -4.76 12.55 -8.80
N THR A 114 -4.97 11.23 -8.83
CA THR A 114 -4.09 10.26 -8.19
C THR A 114 -2.66 10.39 -8.70
N ARG A 115 -2.46 10.44 -10.03
CA ARG A 115 -1.11 10.58 -10.62
C ARG A 115 -0.44 11.89 -10.27
N ARG A 116 -1.13 13.01 -10.44
CA ARG A 116 -0.57 14.34 -10.19
C ARG A 116 -0.23 14.55 -8.71
N LYS A 117 -1.11 14.11 -7.80
CA LYS A 117 -0.89 14.25 -6.36
C LYS A 117 0.17 13.30 -5.82
N SER A 118 0.36 12.12 -6.40
CA SER A 118 1.40 11.19 -5.94
C SER A 118 2.78 11.46 -6.55
N ARG A 119 2.84 12.01 -7.77
CA ARG A 119 4.06 12.35 -8.51
C ARG A 119 4.45 13.81 -8.31
N ASP A 120 4.07 14.69 -9.24
CA ASP A 120 4.47 16.09 -9.33
C ASP A 120 4.26 16.86 -8.03
N GLU A 121 3.07 16.77 -7.43
CA GLU A 121 2.73 17.45 -6.17
C GLU A 121 3.06 16.61 -4.92
N GLY A 122 3.52 15.38 -5.11
CA GLY A 122 3.83 14.40 -4.07
C GLY A 122 5.32 14.17 -3.94
N ILE A 123 5.79 13.00 -4.40
CA ILE A 123 7.18 12.57 -4.25
C ILE A 123 8.15 13.54 -4.92
N ASP A 124 7.84 14.02 -6.13
CA ASP A 124 8.75 14.88 -6.88
C ASP A 124 8.92 16.24 -6.20
N ALA A 125 7.83 16.80 -5.66
CA ALA A 125 7.89 18.02 -4.85
C ALA A 125 8.63 17.80 -3.52
N ALA A 126 8.37 16.68 -2.82
CA ALA A 126 9.00 16.40 -1.53
C ALA A 126 10.53 16.19 -1.64
N LEU A 127 11.02 15.73 -2.79
CA LEU A 127 12.45 15.61 -3.10
C LEU A 127 13.16 16.96 -3.27
N HIS A 128 12.42 18.06 -3.42
CA HIS A 128 12.99 19.40 -3.60
C HIS A 128 12.68 20.27 -2.39
N VAL A 129 13.71 20.64 -1.62
CA VAL A 129 13.57 21.49 -0.43
C VAL A 129 14.31 22.81 -0.60
N THR A 130 13.84 23.85 0.09
CA THR A 130 14.58 25.11 0.21
C THR A 130 15.14 25.25 1.62
N LYS A 131 16.47 25.28 1.75
CA LYS A 131 17.19 25.45 3.03
C LYS A 131 18.14 26.62 2.90
N ASP A 132 18.03 27.60 3.80
CA ASP A 132 18.86 28.82 3.81
C ASP A 132 18.89 29.57 2.45
N GLY A 133 17.75 29.61 1.76
CA GLY A 133 17.60 30.27 0.47
C GLY A 133 18.20 29.51 -0.72
N ARG A 134 18.65 28.26 -0.52
CA ARG A 134 19.15 27.39 -1.59
C ARG A 134 18.18 26.24 -1.84
N SER A 135 17.95 25.94 -3.12
CA SER A 135 17.24 24.73 -3.53
C SER A 135 18.17 23.53 -3.40
N ILE A 136 17.70 22.48 -2.75
CA ILE A 136 18.41 21.21 -2.55
C ILE A 136 17.50 20.11 -3.09
N GLU A 137 18.04 19.30 -4.00
CA GLU A 137 17.45 18.02 -4.41
C GLU A 137 17.95 16.92 -3.46
N LEU A 138 17.02 16.17 -2.88
CA LEU A 138 17.30 15.09 -1.95
C LEU A 138 17.63 13.79 -2.71
N ASP A 139 18.60 13.02 -2.22
CA ASP A 139 19.00 11.73 -2.83
C ASP A 139 17.98 10.59 -2.63
N ALA A 140 17.04 10.75 -1.70
CA ALA A 140 15.91 9.87 -1.43
C ALA A 140 15.00 10.47 -0.34
N LEU A 141 13.72 10.12 -0.36
CA LEU A 141 12.82 10.35 0.77
C LEU A 141 12.91 9.19 1.76
N LEU A 142 13.12 9.50 3.02
CA LEU A 142 13.28 8.52 4.10
C LEU A 142 12.06 8.54 5.02
N GLN A 143 11.44 7.38 5.23
CA GLN A 143 10.21 7.24 6.00
C GLN A 143 10.29 6.06 6.98
N CYS A 144 9.73 6.23 8.17
CA CYS A 144 9.51 5.17 9.15
C CYS A 144 8.01 5.11 9.47
N ASP A 145 7.20 4.97 8.43
CA ASP A 145 5.74 5.05 8.52
C ASP A 145 5.12 3.69 8.88
N GLY A 146 4.67 3.57 10.13
CA GLY A 146 3.93 2.40 10.62
C GLY A 146 2.43 2.40 10.29
N ARG A 147 1.90 3.52 9.76
CA ARG A 147 0.48 3.64 9.32
C ARG A 147 0.32 3.38 7.82
N GLY A 148 1.43 3.31 7.08
CA GLY A 148 1.50 2.83 5.71
C GLY A 148 1.12 3.86 4.64
N ALA A 149 0.79 5.10 5.00
CA ALA A 149 0.32 6.11 4.05
C ALA A 149 1.42 6.54 3.06
N GLY A 150 2.67 6.66 3.53
CA GLY A 150 3.81 7.01 2.67
C GLY A 150 4.03 5.98 1.56
N GLN A 151 3.96 4.69 1.87
CA GLN A 151 4.13 3.59 0.93
C GLN A 151 3.05 3.62 -0.18
N GLN A 152 1.84 4.04 0.17
CA GLN A 152 0.71 4.10 -0.76
C GLN A 152 0.85 5.24 -1.77
N ILE A 153 1.47 6.36 -1.36
CA ILE A 153 1.81 7.45 -2.29
C ILE A 153 2.79 6.94 -3.36
N ALA A 154 3.85 6.20 -2.98
CA ALA A 154 4.78 5.61 -3.95
C ALA A 154 4.10 4.59 -4.87
N ALA A 155 3.21 3.75 -4.33
CA ALA A 155 2.44 2.78 -5.10
C ALA A 155 1.57 3.46 -6.17
N GLN A 156 0.83 4.51 -5.79
CA GLN A 156 0.01 5.30 -6.71
C GLN A 156 0.82 6.08 -7.75
N ALA A 157 2.01 6.54 -7.38
CA ALA A 157 2.93 7.18 -8.31
C ALA A 157 3.47 6.17 -9.33
N GLY A 158 3.55 4.88 -8.97
CA GLY A 158 4.31 3.89 -9.73
C GLY A 158 5.81 4.15 -9.64
N TYR A 159 6.26 4.68 -8.50
CA TYR A 159 7.64 5.07 -8.22
C TYR A 159 8.32 4.05 -7.30
N PRO A 160 9.66 3.92 -7.36
CA PRO A 160 10.36 2.90 -6.60
C PRO A 160 10.37 3.21 -5.10
N ILE A 161 10.19 2.16 -4.31
CA ILE A 161 10.30 2.15 -2.85
C ILE A 161 11.09 0.91 -2.42
N ILE A 162 11.97 1.06 -1.44
CA ILE A 162 12.69 -0.06 -0.82
C ILE A 162 12.62 0.06 0.70
N THR A 163 12.37 -1.06 1.38
CA THR A 163 12.24 -1.11 2.85
C THR A 163 13.36 -1.93 3.47
N ILE A 164 14.08 -1.32 4.41
CA ILE A 164 15.18 -1.92 5.15
C ILE A 164 14.71 -2.22 6.57
N PRO A 165 14.80 -3.47 7.05
CA PRO A 165 14.47 -3.78 8.44
C PRO A 165 15.47 -3.14 9.41
N ILE A 166 14.98 -2.31 10.34
CA ILE A 166 15.82 -1.56 11.29
C ILE A 166 15.73 -2.04 12.74
N GLY A 167 14.81 -2.96 13.03
CA GLY A 167 14.65 -3.54 14.36
C GLY A 167 13.28 -4.18 14.57
N ILE A 168 12.93 -4.36 15.84
CA ILE A 168 11.62 -4.79 16.31
C ILE A 168 11.10 -3.76 17.31
N ASP A 169 9.79 -3.59 17.40
CA ASP A 169 9.15 -2.80 18.45
C ASP A 169 9.07 -3.59 19.79
N ALA A 170 8.49 -2.98 20.81
CA ALA A 170 8.30 -3.63 22.12
C ALA A 170 7.40 -4.89 22.04
N GLY A 171 6.51 -4.96 21.04
CA GLY A 171 5.66 -6.11 20.76
C GLY A 171 6.39 -7.24 20.03
N GLY A 172 7.60 -7.00 19.52
CA GLY A 172 8.33 -7.95 18.68
C GLY A 172 7.93 -7.89 17.20
N ILE A 173 7.22 -6.84 16.78
CA ILE A 173 6.83 -6.59 15.39
C ILE A 173 8.00 -5.92 14.66
N PRO A 174 8.41 -6.42 13.48
CA PRO A 174 9.47 -5.79 12.69
C PRO A 174 9.15 -4.33 12.33
N VAL A 175 10.13 -3.45 12.53
CA VAL A 175 10.07 -2.05 12.11
C VAL A 175 10.95 -1.87 10.88
N GLY A 176 10.37 -1.28 9.84
CA GLY A 176 11.06 -0.98 8.58
C GLY A 176 11.33 0.51 8.42
N LEU A 177 12.43 0.82 7.74
CA LEU A 177 12.76 2.14 7.21
C LEU A 177 12.65 2.07 5.70
N SER A 178 11.74 2.85 5.11
CA SER A 178 11.57 2.92 3.67
C SER A 178 12.31 4.10 3.05
N LEU A 179 12.88 3.87 1.87
CA LEU A 179 13.39 4.90 0.98
C LEU A 179 12.51 4.96 -0.27
N GLN A 180 12.18 6.17 -0.72
CA GLN A 180 11.41 6.42 -1.94
C GLN A 180 12.15 7.40 -2.84
N HIS A 181 11.89 7.31 -4.14
CA HIS A 181 12.44 8.25 -5.12
C HIS A 181 11.49 8.42 -6.30
N THR A 182 11.77 9.37 -7.19
CA THR A 182 11.12 9.47 -8.51
C THR A 182 11.34 8.24 -9.41
N ALA A 183 10.64 8.18 -10.54
CA ALA A 183 10.71 7.08 -11.48
C ALA A 183 12.14 6.68 -11.89
N TRP A 184 12.37 5.38 -12.05
CA TRP A 184 13.61 4.79 -12.59
C TRP A 184 14.87 4.99 -11.74
N GLN A 185 14.70 5.22 -10.44
CA GLN A 185 15.78 5.47 -9.48
C GLN A 185 16.03 4.28 -8.55
N GLU A 186 15.67 3.07 -8.98
CA GLU A 186 15.94 1.81 -8.26
C GLU A 186 17.43 1.67 -7.97
N GLY A 187 18.32 2.03 -8.91
CA GLY A 187 19.76 1.95 -8.72
C GLY A 187 20.27 2.83 -7.56
N ALA A 188 19.75 4.05 -7.44
CA ALA A 188 20.08 4.95 -6.34
C ALA A 188 19.54 4.40 -5.01
N LEU A 189 18.29 3.93 -4.99
CA LEU A 189 17.69 3.34 -3.79
C LEU A 189 18.43 2.09 -3.31
N ILE A 190 18.83 1.19 -4.21
CA ILE A 190 19.62 0.00 -3.87
C ILE A 190 20.97 0.39 -3.26
N LYS A 191 21.67 1.37 -3.86
CA LYS A 191 22.94 1.88 -3.33
C LYS A 191 22.79 2.38 -1.89
N TRP A 192 21.78 3.22 -1.62
CA TRP A 192 21.57 3.78 -0.29
C TRP A 192 21.08 2.74 0.71
N ALA A 193 20.16 1.86 0.29
CA ALA A 193 19.67 0.79 1.13
C ALA A 193 20.79 -0.19 1.53
N SER A 194 21.67 -0.56 0.61
CA SER A 194 22.84 -1.40 0.90
C SER A 194 23.77 -0.73 1.92
N ALA A 195 24.07 0.56 1.76
CA ALA A 195 24.93 1.29 2.70
C ALA A 195 24.30 1.39 4.11
N ILE A 196 22.98 1.59 4.18
CA ILE A 196 22.25 1.60 5.45
C ILE A 196 22.23 0.21 6.07
N GLU A 197 21.96 -0.86 5.31
CA GLU A 197 21.97 -2.24 5.80
C GLU A 197 23.35 -2.63 6.33
N ASP A 198 24.44 -2.30 5.63
CA ASP A 198 25.81 -2.54 6.08
C ASP A 198 26.14 -1.78 7.38
N LEU A 199 25.67 -0.53 7.50
CA LEU A 199 25.82 0.24 8.73
C LEU A 199 25.05 -0.40 9.89
N LEU A 200 23.81 -0.86 9.65
CA LEU A 200 23.01 -1.54 10.66
C LEU A 200 23.67 -2.86 11.09
N LEU A 201 24.19 -3.63 10.15
CA LEU A 201 24.87 -4.88 10.42
C LEU A 201 26.13 -4.67 11.27
N SER A 202 26.94 -3.67 10.94
CA SER A 202 28.18 -3.36 11.67
C SER A 202 27.94 -2.71 13.03
N SER A 203 26.85 -1.97 13.22
CA SER A 203 26.56 -1.24 14.46
C SER A 203 25.60 -1.94 15.42
N ARG A 204 24.64 -2.72 14.90
CA ARG A 204 23.58 -3.39 15.67
C ARG A 204 23.60 -4.91 15.51
N GLY A 205 24.46 -5.45 14.65
CA GLY A 205 24.53 -6.88 14.38
C GLY A 205 23.44 -7.35 13.42
N ARG A 206 23.24 -8.67 13.36
CA ARG A 206 22.28 -9.29 12.44
C ARG A 206 20.85 -8.94 12.84
N ARG A 207 19.96 -8.91 11.84
CA ARG A 207 18.51 -8.79 12.01
C ARG A 207 18.00 -9.78 13.06
N HIS A 208 17.07 -9.34 13.90
CA HIS A 208 16.40 -10.21 14.86
C HIS A 208 15.72 -11.38 14.12
N ALA A 209 15.98 -12.61 14.59
CA ALA A 209 15.24 -13.77 14.12
C ALA A 209 13.78 -13.67 14.59
N PRO A 210 12.81 -14.11 13.78
CA PRO A 210 11.41 -14.17 14.21
C PRO A 210 11.28 -15.07 15.44
N GLY A 211 10.57 -14.59 16.46
CA GLY A 211 10.37 -15.34 17.71
C GLY A 211 9.33 -16.45 17.62
N TYR A 212 8.60 -16.57 16.50
CA TYR A 212 7.46 -17.50 16.30
C TYR A 212 6.56 -17.62 17.53
N ARG A 213 6.05 -16.49 18.02
CA ARG A 213 5.20 -16.48 19.22
C ARG A 213 3.88 -17.20 18.91
N ASN A 214 3.44 -18.03 19.85
CA ASN A 214 2.19 -18.76 19.79
C ASN A 214 1.99 -19.62 18.53
N PRO A 215 2.96 -20.50 18.17
CA PRO A 215 2.89 -21.26 16.91
C PRO A 215 1.77 -22.31 16.91
N LEU A 216 1.18 -22.57 18.08
CA LEU A 216 0.05 -23.49 18.27
C LEU A 216 -1.28 -22.74 18.45
N ALA A 217 -1.31 -21.41 18.38
CA ALA A 217 -2.57 -20.68 18.39
C ALA A 217 -3.39 -21.10 17.19
N LYS A 218 -4.61 -21.56 17.47
CA LYS A 218 -5.66 -21.57 16.47
C LYS A 218 -6.21 -20.14 16.42
N ASN A 219 -6.30 -19.56 15.21
CA ASN A 219 -7.08 -18.35 14.98
C ASN A 219 -8.57 -18.68 15.17
N ILE A 220 -8.96 -18.91 16.41
CA ILE A 220 -10.37 -19.08 16.79
C ILE A 220 -10.89 -17.66 16.93
N PRO A 221 -11.95 -17.28 16.20
CA PRO A 221 -12.63 -16.02 16.45
C PRO A 221 -13.11 -16.06 17.90
N VAL A 222 -12.50 -15.24 18.76
CA VAL A 222 -13.05 -14.97 20.07
C VAL A 222 -13.94 -13.75 19.91
N ASP A 223 -15.14 -13.80 20.48
CA ASP A 223 -16.01 -12.64 20.56
C ASP A 223 -15.22 -11.48 21.21
N GLU A 224 -15.22 -10.31 20.57
CA GLU A 224 -14.41 -9.13 20.94
C GLU A 224 -14.66 -8.64 22.38
N ASP A 225 -15.73 -9.09 23.03
CA ASP A 225 -16.12 -8.72 24.39
C ASP A 225 -15.22 -9.29 25.50
N SER A 226 -14.27 -10.19 25.17
CA SER A 226 -13.45 -10.88 26.18
C SER A 226 -12.05 -10.30 26.42
N LEU A 227 -11.65 -9.24 25.71
CA LEU A 227 -10.31 -8.64 25.83
C LEU A 227 -10.25 -7.34 26.67
N PHE A 228 -11.38 -6.91 27.24
CA PHE A 228 -11.46 -5.72 28.10
C PHE A 228 -12.13 -5.98 29.46
N SER A 229 -11.90 -7.15 30.06
CA SER A 229 -12.18 -7.41 31.49
C SER A 229 -10.90 -7.56 32.30
#